data_AF-A0A5J4UW84-F1
#
_entry.id   AF-A0A5J4UW84-F1
#
_cell.length_a   1.000
_cell.length_b   1.000
_cell.length_c   1.000
_cell.angle_alpha   90.00
_cell.angle_beta   90.00
_cell.angle_gamma   90.00
#
_symmetry.space_group_name_H-M   'P 1'
#
loop_
_entity.id
_entity.type
_entity.pdbx_description
1 polymer ?
#
loop_
_entity_poly.entity_id
_entity_poly.type
_entity_poly.pdbx_seq_one_letter_code
_entity_poly.pdbx_strand_id
1 'polypeptide(L)'
;MEEIQILNQEGFQIFKTLGQGAFGRVFLSYKQDIGMIAAKVMQSKVFDENEWAAAGRLQLGEPIPFIVQFKAAKKFGQYIAILMEFANLKS
;
A
#
# COMPACT_ATOMS: atom_id res chain seq x y z
N MET A 1 -13.30 -7.44 2.67
CA MET A 1 -13.32 -8.70 3.46
C MET A 1 -12.41 -9.73 2.82
N GLU A 2 -12.38 -9.83 1.49
CA GLU A 2 -11.38 -10.61 0.74
C GLU A 2 -9.99 -9.95 0.76
N GLU A 3 -9.90 -8.61 0.70
CA GLU A 3 -8.61 -7.89 0.73
C GLU A 3 -7.83 -8.14 2.03
N ILE A 4 -8.55 -8.20 3.16
CA ILE A 4 -7.98 -8.50 4.48
C ILE A 4 -7.49 -9.95 4.53
N GLN A 5 -8.24 -10.89 3.95
CA GLN A 5 -7.84 -12.30 3.91
C GLN A 5 -6.54 -12.48 3.12
N ILE A 6 -6.44 -11.84 1.96
CA ILE A 6 -5.22 -11.86 1.13
C ILE A 6 -4.02 -11.29 1.88
N LEU A 7 -4.20 -10.12 2.52
CA LEU A 7 -3.12 -9.52 3.32
C LEU A 7 -2.72 -10.42 4.49
N ASN A 8 -3.67 -11.03 5.20
CA ASN A 8 -3.39 -11.97 6.29
C ASN A 8 -2.63 -13.21 5.81
N GLN A 9 -2.98 -13.78 4.64
CA GLN A 9 -2.27 -14.91 4.04
C GLN A 9 -0.80 -14.59 3.73
N GLU A 10 -0.51 -13.32 3.43
CA GLU A 10 0.82 -12.79 3.17
C GLU A 10 1.56 -12.33 4.44
N GLY A 11 1.00 -12.63 5.61
CA GLY A 11 1.57 -12.36 6.92
C GLY A 11 1.39 -10.93 7.42
N PHE A 12 0.54 -10.12 6.78
CA PHE A 12 0.19 -8.80 7.30
C PHE A 12 -0.89 -8.92 8.37
N GLN A 13 -0.68 -8.29 9.51
CA GLN A 13 -1.70 -8.08 10.52
C GLN A 13 -2.43 -6.77 10.25
N ILE A 14 -3.76 -6.82 10.07
CA ILE A 14 -4.58 -5.63 9.82
C ILE A 14 -5.13 -5.07 11.13
N PHE A 15 -4.92 -3.77 11.38
CA PHE A 15 -5.44 -3.09 12.57
C PHE A 15 -6.76 -2.38 12.30
N LYS A 16 -6.82 -1.58 11.22
CA LYS A 16 -8.02 -0.83 10.83
C LYS A 16 -7.97 -0.38 9.38
N THR A 17 -9.14 -0.05 8.85
CA THR A 17 -9.26 0.69 7.59
C THR A 17 -8.89 2.16 7.83
N LEU A 18 -7.99 2.71 7.02
CA LEU A 18 -7.63 4.14 7.04
C LEU A 18 -8.53 4.96 6.09
N GLY A 19 -8.97 4.36 5.00
CA GLY A 19 -9.86 5.02 4.05
C GLY A 19 -10.28 4.09 2.91
N GLN A 20 -11.31 4.51 2.18
CA GLN A 20 -11.78 3.83 0.98
C GLN A 20 -12.01 4.87 -0.12
N GLY A 21 -11.36 4.67 -1.26
CA GLY A 21 -11.54 5.48 -2.46
C GLY A 21 -12.20 4.68 -3.59
N ALA A 22 -12.38 5.33 -4.74
CA ALA A 22 -12.98 4.70 -5.93
C ALA A 22 -12.19 3.48 -6.44
N PHE A 23 -10.87 3.49 -6.25
CA PHE A 23 -9.97 2.48 -6.81
C PHE A 23 -9.53 1.41 -5.82
N GLY A 24 -9.91 1.50 -4.54
CA GLY A 24 -9.48 0.53 -3.54
C GLY A 24 -9.62 1.01 -2.11
N ARG A 25 -9.13 0.19 -1.19
CA ARG A 25 -9.19 0.43 0.26
C ARG A 25 -7.79 0.46 0.85
N VAL A 26 -7.57 1.37 1.80
CA VAL A 26 -6.30 1.52 2.50
C VAL A 26 -6.45 0.99 3.91
N PHE A 27 -5.52 0.14 4.33
CA PHE A 27 -5.48 -0.46 5.66
C PHE A 27 -4.22 -0.03 6.40
N LEU A 28 -4.35 0.21 7.71
CA LEU A 28 -3.21 0.23 8.60
C LEU A 28 -2.86 -1.22 8.94
N SER A 29 -1.62 -1.59 8.69
CA SER A 29 -1.13 -2.97 8.82
C SER A 29 0.26 -3.02 9.45
N TYR A 30 0.63 -4.20 9.93
CA TYR A 30 1.98 -4.50 10.38
C TYR A 30 2.46 -5.80 9.74
N LYS A 31 3.74 -5.85 9.38
CA LYS A 31 4.42 -7.09 9.00
C LYS A 31 5.79 -7.11 9.67
N GLN A 32 6.19 -8.25 10.23
CA GLN A 32 7.37 -8.35 11.09
C GLN A 32 8.67 -7.86 10.42
N ASP A 33 8.84 -8.11 9.13
CA ASP A 33 10.00 -7.72 8.32
C ASP A 33 9.94 -6.28 7.78
N ILE A 34 8.77 -5.62 7.81
CA ILE A 34 8.55 -4.29 7.20
C ILE A 34 8.23 -3.21 8.26
N GLY A 35 7.67 -3.61 9.40
CA GLY A 35 7.10 -2.73 10.42
C GLY A 35 5.66 -2.30 10.12
N MET A 36 5.25 -1.18 10.70
CA MET A 36 3.93 -0.58 10.50
C MET A 36 3.86 0.10 9.14
N ILE A 37 2.77 -0.13 8.40
CA ILE A 37 2.63 0.34 7.02
C ILE A 37 1.17 0.55 6.61
N ALA A 38 0.95 1.47 5.67
CA ALA A 38 -0.32 1.57 4.97
C ALA A 38 -0.32 0.64 3.75
N ALA A 39 -1.33 -0.23 3.64
CA ALA A 39 -1.51 -1.13 2.51
C ALA A 39 -2.76 -0.70 1.72
N LYS A 40 -2.57 -0.17 0.52
CA LYS A 40 -3.66 0.13 -0.42
C LYS A 40 -3.91 -1.08 -1.31
N VAL A 41 -5.06 -1.72 -1.14
CA VAL A 41 -5.46 -2.88 -1.95
C VAL A 41 -6.47 -2.45 -3.02
N MET A 42 -6.20 -2.83 -4.26
CA MET A 42 -7.01 -2.51 -5.44
C MET A 42 -7.09 -3.69 -6.40
N GLN A 43 -8.08 -3.70 -7.29
CA GLN A 43 -8.13 -4.70 -8.36
C GLN A 43 -7.00 -4.45 -9.36
N SER A 44 -6.34 -5.50 -9.85
CA SER A 44 -5.23 -5.37 -10.80
C SER A 44 -5.65 -4.69 -12.10
N LYS A 45 -6.92 -4.80 -12.50
CA LYS A 45 -7.45 -4.17 -13.73
C LYS A 45 -7.49 -2.64 -13.70
N VAL A 46 -7.45 -2.04 -12.50
CA VAL A 46 -7.44 -0.58 -12.32
C VAL A 46 -6.07 -0.07 -11.88
N PHE A 47 -5.06 -0.93 -11.87
CA PHE A 47 -3.70 -0.54 -11.55
C PHE A 47 -3.02 0.06 -12.78
N ASP A 48 -2.45 1.26 -12.62
CA ASP A 48 -1.72 1.95 -13.67
C ASP A 48 -0.20 1.78 -13.45
N GLU A 49 0.42 1.00 -14.32
CA GLU A 49 1.86 0.75 -14.28
C GLU A 49 2.68 2.02 -14.56
N ASN A 50 2.16 2.97 -15.33
CA ASN A 50 2.84 4.23 -15.60
C ASN A 50 2.83 5.14 -14.38
N GLU A 51 1.72 5.20 -13.63
CA GLU A 51 1.66 5.91 -12.35
C GLU A 51 2.64 5.30 -11.35
N TRP A 52 2.67 3.96 -11.25
CA TRP A 52 3.62 3.27 -10.39
C TRP A 52 5.09 3.54 -10.79
N ALA A 53 5.41 3.51 -12.08
CA ALA A 53 6.74 3.84 -12.58
C ALA A 53 7.13 5.29 -12.28
N ALA A 54 6.18 6.23 -12.38
CA ALA A 54 6.40 7.63 -12.00
C ALA A 54 6.68 7.78 -10.50
N ALA A 55 5.91 7.11 -9.65
CA ALA A 55 6.14 7.08 -8.20
C ALA A 55 7.51 6.44 -7.86
N GLY A 56 7.92 5.42 -8.59
CA GLY A 56 9.24 4.80 -8.45
C GLY A 56 10.39 5.77 -8.73
N ARG A 57 10.25 6.64 -9.74
CA ARG A 57 11.27 7.68 -10.03
C ARG A 57 11.46 8.68 -8.89
N LEU A 58 10.40 8.96 -8.12
CA LEU A 58 10.47 9.85 -6.95
C LEU A 58 11.25 9.26 -5.77
N GLN A 59 11.60 7.98 -5.84
CA GLN A 59 12.39 7.29 -4.82
C GLN A 59 13.83 7.02 -5.25
N LEU A 60 14.23 7.49 -6.43
CA LEU A 60 15.62 7.46 -6.84
C LEU A 60 16.39 8.56 -6.11
N GLY A 61 17.43 8.17 -5.38
CA GLY A 61 18.29 9.09 -4.62
C GLY A 61 17.84 9.27 -3.17
N GLU A 62 18.10 10.46 -2.63
CA GLU A 62 17.75 10.78 -1.25
C GLU A 62 16.23 10.87 -1.07
N PRO A 63 15.67 10.34 0.04
CA PRO A 63 14.25 10.44 0.31
C PRO A 63 13.75 11.89 0.39
N ILE A 64 12.68 12.19 -0.34
CA ILE A 64 12.04 13.51 -0.31
C ILE A 64 11.09 13.56 0.90
N PRO A 65 11.35 14.40 1.93
CA PRO A 65 10.62 14.34 3.21
C PRO A 65 9.14 14.75 3.12
N PHE A 66 8.73 15.33 2.00
CA PHE A 66 7.35 15.79 1.76
C PHE A 66 6.53 14.82 0.89
N ILE A 67 7.10 13.67 0.53
CA ILE A 67 6.46 12.66 -0.31
C ILE A 67 6.41 11.34 0.47
N VAL A 68 5.24 10.73 0.54
CA VAL A 68 5.07 9.40 1.12
C VAL A 68 5.94 8.39 0.37
N GLN A 69 6.75 7.63 1.10
CA GLN A 69 7.60 6.61 0.50
C GLN A 69 6.78 5.35 0.13
N PHE A 70 6.88 4.90 -1.12
CA PHE A 70 6.26 3.65 -1.56
C PHE A 70 7.26 2.50 -1.44
N LYS A 71 7.02 1.55 -0.55
CA LYS A 71 7.97 0.45 -0.32
C LYS A 71 7.92 -0.62 -1.40
N ALA A 72 6.72 -0.98 -1.88
CA ALA A 72 6.54 -2.00 -2.91
C ALA A 72 5.11 -2.00 -3.48
N ALA A 73 4.93 -2.58 -4.66
CA ALA A 73 3.64 -3.05 -5.15
C ALA A 73 3.70 -4.58 -5.29
N LYS A 74 2.74 -5.28 -4.70
CA LYS A 74 2.66 -6.75 -4.72
C LYS A 74 1.36 -7.20 -5.36
N LYS A 75 1.44 -8.16 -6.28
CA LYS A 75 0.25 -8.74 -6.93
C LYS A 75 -0.17 -10.02 -6.20
N PHE A 76 -1.45 -10.11 -5.90
CA PHE A 76 -2.10 -11.26 -5.25
C PHE A 76 -3.34 -11.65 -6.05
N GLY A 77 -3.18 -12.59 -6.98
CA GLY A 77 -4.25 -12.97 -7.89
C GLY A 77 -4.77 -11.78 -8.71
N GLN A 78 -6.05 -11.43 -8.48
CA GLN A 78 -6.73 -10.30 -9.12
C GLN A 78 -6.54 -8.96 -8.39
N TYR A 79 -5.77 -8.94 -7.31
CA TYR A 79 -5.52 -7.75 -6.50
C TYR A 79 -4.07 -7.31 -6.57
N ILE A 80 -3.84 -6.02 -6.33
CA ILE A 80 -2.53 -5.43 -6.10
C ILE A 80 -2.58 -4.70 -4.76
N ALA A 81 -1.57 -4.93 -3.93
CA ALA A 81 -1.34 -4.19 -2.70
C ALA A 81 -0.13 -3.26 -2.89
N ILE A 82 -0.38 -1.95 -2.84
CA ILE A 82 0.67 -0.94 -2.76
C ILE A 82 0.98 -0.70 -1.29
N LEU A 83 2.23 -0.97 -0.91
CA LEU A 83 2.76 -0.79 0.44
C LEU A 83 3.45 0.56 0.52
N MET A 84 3.03 1.41 1.45
CA MET A 84 3.53 2.78 1.57
C MET A 84 3.61 3.22 3.03
N GLU A 85 4.51 4.15 3.32
CA GLU A 85 4.66 4.72 4.66
C GLU A 85 3.31 5.18 5.25
N PHE A 86 3.12 4.92 6.54
CA PHE A 86 1.94 5.37 7.25
C PHE A 86 2.13 6.80 7.77
N ALA A 87 1.52 7.77 7.09
CA ALA A 87 1.47 9.15 7.54
C ALA A 87 0.39 9.33 8.63
N ASN A 88 0.81 9.38 9.89
CA ASN A 88 -0.08 9.51 11.06
C ASN A 88 -0.49 10.96 11.37
N LEU A 89 -0.88 11.73 10.35
CA LEU A 89 -1.43 13.05 10.56
C LEU A 89 -2.92 12.92 10.92
N LYS A 90 -3.38 13.67 11.93
CA LYS A 90 -4.82 13.78 12.20
C LYS A 90 -5.49 14.54 11.05
N SER A 91 -6.54 13.97 10.47
CA SER A 91 -7.47 14.71 9.61
C SER A 91 -8.32 15.69 10.40
#